data_AF-X5DVL1-F1
#
_entry.id   AF-X5DVL1-F1
#
_cell.length_a   1.000
_cell.length_b   1.000
_cell.length_c   1.000
_cell.angle_alpha   90.00
_cell.angle_beta   90.00
_cell.angle_gamma   90.00
#
_symmetry.space_group_name_H-M   'P 1'
#
loop_
_entity.id
_entity.type
_entity.pdbx_description
1 polymer ?
#
loop_
_entity_poly.entity_id
_entity_poly.type
_entity_poly.pdbx_seq_one_letter_code
_entity_poly.pdbx_strand_id
1 'polypeptide(L)'
;MANPTGSLEVPEGARNVLMVAVEHGPAALGSLVLDLSSKQQRPQVHLYWSTGNPEDLHEKIGLEGFDRGFDWFTFSVGTAADAVADASLMDGASYDTVLVAGADTAALTGLPGTPRVIK
;
A
#
# COMPACT_ATOMS: atom_id res chain seq x y z
N MET A 1 -17.05 -18.48 13.16
CA MET A 1 -15.61 -18.25 12.91
C MET A 1 -15.41 -18.28 11.41
N ALA A 2 -15.04 -17.15 10.79
CA ALA A 2 -14.63 -17.14 9.39
C ALA A 2 -13.13 -17.46 9.34
N ASN A 3 -12.74 -18.45 8.54
CA ASN A 3 -11.33 -18.67 8.19
C ASN A 3 -10.91 -17.56 7.22
N PRO A 4 -9.71 -16.96 7.37
CA PRO A 4 -9.21 -16.00 6.38
C PRO A 4 -9.01 -16.70 5.03
N THR A 5 -9.69 -16.24 3.99
CA THR A 5 -9.73 -16.87 2.65
C THR A 5 -8.79 -16.24 1.62
N GLY A 6 -7.78 -15.48 2.04
CA GLY A 6 -6.82 -14.85 1.13
C GLY A 6 -5.38 -15.00 1.59
N SER A 7 -4.54 -15.63 0.77
CA SER A 7 -3.08 -15.50 0.85
C SER A 7 -2.72 -14.12 0.29
N LEU A 8 -2.97 -13.10 1.11
CA LEU A 8 -2.49 -11.76 0.85
C LEU A 8 -1.04 -11.73 1.31
N GLU A 9 -0.12 -11.90 0.37
CA GLU A 9 1.32 -11.99 0.64
C GLU A 9 2.10 -11.16 -0.37
N VAL A 10 3.13 -10.48 0.13
CA VAL A 10 4.17 -9.91 -0.73
C VAL A 10 5.05 -11.07 -1.21
N PRO A 11 5.25 -11.24 -2.53
CA PRO A 11 6.06 -12.34 -3.07
C PRO A 11 7.46 -12.39 -2.46
N GLU A 12 7.96 -13.59 -2.20
CA GLU A 12 9.35 -13.78 -1.79
C GLU A 12 10.28 -13.27 -2.91
N GLY A 13 11.11 -12.29 -2.57
CA GLY A 13 12.04 -11.65 -3.52
C GLY A 13 11.58 -10.33 -4.12
N ALA A 14 10.38 -9.84 -3.77
CA ALA A 14 9.99 -8.46 -4.07
C ALA A 14 11.01 -7.48 -3.46
N ARG A 15 11.34 -6.41 -4.20
CA ARG A 15 12.35 -5.42 -3.77
C ARG A 15 11.73 -4.06 -3.54
N ASN A 16 10.83 -3.63 -4.43
CA ASN A 16 10.12 -2.38 -4.38
C ASN A 16 8.62 -2.66 -4.53
N VAL A 17 7.87 -2.41 -3.46
CA VAL A 17 6.43 -2.69 -3.38
C VAL A 17 5.68 -1.37 -3.26
N LEU A 18 4.73 -1.15 -4.16
CA LEU A 18 3.71 -0.12 -4.00
C LEU A 18 2.45 -0.75 -3.42
N MET A 19 1.96 -0.22 -2.32
CA MET A 19 0.68 -0.58 -1.72
C MET A 19 -0.26 0.61 -1.84
N VAL A 20 -1.43 0.43 -2.42
CA VAL A 20 -2.44 1.49 -2.58
C VAL A 20 -3.70 1.10 -1.83
N ALA A 21 -3.96 1.78 -0.72
CA ALA A 21 -5.20 1.69 0.03
C ALA A 21 -6.22 2.69 -0.51
N VAL A 22 -7.45 2.25 -0.74
CA VAL A 22 -8.61 3.09 -1.06
C VAL A 22 -9.64 2.91 0.03
N GLU A 23 -10.14 4.02 0.59
CA GLU A 23 -11.15 4.02 1.66
C GLU A 23 -10.75 3.12 2.83
N HIS A 24 -11.41 1.96 3.01
CA HIS A 24 -11.20 1.00 4.09
C HIS A 24 -10.07 -0.02 3.84
N GLY A 25 -9.39 0.04 2.69
CA GLY A 25 -8.25 -0.82 2.34
C GLY A 25 -7.01 -0.80 3.28
N PRO A 26 -6.72 0.23 4.10
CA PRO A 26 -5.48 0.28 4.88
C PRO A 26 -5.40 -0.80 5.95
N ALA A 27 -6.51 -1.28 6.52
CA ALA A 27 -6.44 -2.31 7.55
C ALA A 27 -5.77 -3.60 7.03
N ALA A 28 -6.08 -3.97 5.78
CA ALA A 28 -5.48 -5.13 5.12
C ALA A 28 -3.99 -4.91 4.80
N LEU A 29 -3.65 -3.72 4.28
CA LEU A 29 -2.27 -3.39 3.89
C LEU A 29 -1.38 -3.07 5.10
N GLY A 30 -1.92 -2.48 6.16
CA GLY A 30 -1.25 -2.26 7.44
C GLY A 30 -0.89 -3.57 8.12
N SER A 31 -1.78 -4.57 8.06
CA SER A 31 -1.48 -5.92 8.55
C SER A 31 -0.31 -6.57 7.80
N LEU A 32 -0.22 -6.35 6.48
CA LEU A 32 0.92 -6.78 5.67
C LEU A 32 2.21 -6.05 6.05
N VAL A 33 2.16 -4.74 6.28
CA VAL A 33 3.33 -3.95 6.72
C VAL A 33 3.83 -4.46 8.08
N LEU A 34 2.92 -4.81 8.99
CA LEU A 34 3.26 -5.42 10.27
C LEU A 34 3.92 -6.79 10.09
N ASP A 35 3.40 -7.65 9.21
CA ASP A 35 4.04 -8.93 8.88
C ASP A 35 5.46 -8.72 8.32
N LEU A 36 5.62 -7.80 7.37
CA LEU A 36 6.93 -7.46 6.79
C LEU A 36 7.92 -6.94 7.82
N SER A 37 7.47 -6.20 8.84
CA SER A 37 8.35 -5.68 9.89
C SER A 37 9.11 -6.79 10.63
N SER A 38 8.55 -8.00 10.67
CA SER A 38 9.15 -9.18 11.31
C SER A 38 10.17 -9.94 10.44
N LYS A 39 10.27 -9.62 9.14
CA LYS A 39 11.15 -10.33 8.19
C LYS A 39 12.57 -9.78 8.22
N GLN A 40 13.57 -10.66 8.02
CA GLN A 40 14.97 -10.26 7.94
C GLN A 40 15.31 -9.50 6.65
N GLN A 41 14.75 -9.94 5.52
CA GLN A 41 14.85 -9.23 4.24
C GLN A 41 13.50 -8.57 3.96
N ARG A 42 13.49 -7.25 3.96
CA ARG A 42 12.29 -6.44 3.76
C ARG A 42 12.40 -5.69 2.44
N PRO A 43 11.34 -5.69 1.60
CA PRO A 43 11.31 -4.79 0.45
C PRO A 43 11.20 -3.35 0.92
N GLN A 44 11.57 -2.43 0.03
CA GLN A 44 11.13 -1.04 0.11
C GLN A 44 9.63 -1.01 -0.15
N VAL A 45 8.87 -0.41 0.76
CA VAL A 45 7.40 -0.33 0.69
C VAL A 45 6.98 1.13 0.67
N HIS A 46 6.20 1.50 -0.33
CA HIS A 46 5.45 2.76 -0.31
C HIS A 46 3.96 2.43 -0.14
N LEU A 47 3.37 2.83 0.98
CA LEU A 47 1.94 2.77 1.21
C LEU A 47 1.30 4.13 0.90
N TYR A 48 0.45 4.15 -0.10
CA TYR A 48 -0.37 5.30 -0.43
C TYR A 48 -1.80 5.05 0.04
N TRP A 49 -2.39 5.99 0.77
CA TRP A 49 -3.80 5.92 1.16
C TRP A 49 -4.61 7.01 0.46
N SER A 50 -5.45 6.58 -0.47
CA SER A 50 -6.48 7.40 -1.09
C SER A 50 -7.76 7.41 -0.24
N THR A 51 -8.17 8.58 0.23
CA THR A 51 -9.47 8.77 0.87
C THR A 51 -10.16 10.03 0.34
N GLY A 52 -11.47 9.94 0.12
CA GLY A 52 -12.30 11.11 -0.18
C GLY A 52 -12.60 11.96 1.05
N ASN A 53 -12.48 11.37 2.25
CA ASN A 53 -12.84 12.01 3.52
C ASN A 53 -11.68 11.89 4.53
N PRO A 54 -11.15 13.02 5.05
CA PRO A 54 -10.05 13.02 6.02
C PRO A 54 -10.38 12.35 7.35
N GLU A 55 -11.66 12.25 7.71
CA GLU A 55 -12.12 11.61 8.95
C GLU A 55 -11.94 10.09 8.97
N ASP A 56 -11.84 9.45 7.81
CA ASP A 56 -11.61 8.00 7.67
C ASP A 56 -10.16 7.59 7.97
N LEU A 57 -9.27 8.57 8.17
CA LEU A 57 -7.83 8.40 8.41
C LEU A 57 -7.50 7.95 9.85
N HIS A 58 -8.29 7.06 10.42
CA HIS A 58 -8.16 6.63 11.82
C HIS A 58 -6.79 5.99 12.15
N GLU A 59 -6.18 5.29 11.19
CA GLU A 59 -4.88 4.62 11.36
C GLU A 59 -3.68 5.48 10.96
N LYS A 60 -3.92 6.69 10.46
CA LYS A 60 -2.88 7.59 9.90
C LYS A 60 -1.73 7.84 10.87
N ILE A 61 -2.04 8.09 12.14
CA ILE A 61 -1.02 8.38 13.17
C ILE A 61 -0.08 7.17 13.36
N GLY A 62 -0.63 5.95 13.31
CA GLY A 62 0.16 4.73 13.38
C GLY A 62 1.09 4.59 12.18
N LEU A 63 0.57 4.78 10.97
CA LEU A 63 1.34 4.66 9.73
C LEU A 63 2.41 5.75 9.59
N GLU A 64 2.13 6.98 9.99
CA GLU A 64 3.15 8.04 10.10
C GLU A 64 4.25 7.71 11.10
N GLY A 65 3.91 7.01 12.20
CA GLY A 65 4.88 6.51 13.16
C GLY A 65 5.82 5.48 12.53
N PHE A 66 5.29 4.60 11.68
CA PHE A 66 6.09 3.64 10.92
C PHE A 66 7.01 4.32 9.91
N ASP A 67 6.49 5.27 9.14
CA ASP A 67 7.25 6.05 8.15
C ASP A 67 8.46 6.77 8.77
N ARG A 68 8.29 7.35 9.96
CA ARG A 68 9.40 7.99 10.68
C ARG A 68 10.36 6.99 11.34
N GLY A 69 9.89 5.78 11.65
CA GLY A 69 10.63 4.78 12.42
C GLY A 69 11.41 3.78 11.57
N PHE A 70 11.05 3.63 10.29
CA PHE A 70 11.57 2.58 9.42
C PHE A 70 11.99 3.14 8.07
N ASP A 71 13.27 3.01 7.75
CA ASP A 71 13.89 3.46 6.50
C ASP A 71 13.41 2.72 5.24
N TRP A 72 12.76 1.57 5.41
CA TRP A 72 12.22 0.74 4.33
C TRP A 72 10.76 1.03 4.02
N PHE A 73 10.10 1.90 4.78
CA PHE A 73 8.67 2.17 4.65
C PHE A 73 8.42 3.66 4.43
N THR A 74 7.61 3.98 3.43
CA THR A 74 7.14 5.32 3.14
C THR A 74 5.63 5.38 3.17
N PHE A 75 5.05 6.41 3.80
CA PHE A 75 3.61 6.61 3.85
C PHE A 75 3.18 7.96 3.27
N SER A 76 2.19 7.92 2.37
CA SER A 76 1.59 9.11 1.74
C SER A 76 0.06 9.04 1.76
N VAL A 77 -0.58 10.21 1.80
CA VAL A 77 -2.04 10.35 1.77
C VAL A 77 -2.44 11.34 0.68
N GLY A 78 -3.53 11.06 -0.02
CA GLY A 78 -4.15 12.00 -0.94
C GLY A 78 -5.31 11.35 -1.69
N THR A 79 -5.45 11.63 -2.98
CA THR A 79 -6.49 11.04 -3.83
C THR A 79 -5.95 9.87 -4.67
N ALA A 80 -6.84 9.10 -5.30
CA ALA A 80 -6.44 8.03 -6.21
C ALA A 80 -5.66 8.56 -7.42
N ALA A 81 -5.95 9.78 -7.87
CA ALA A 81 -5.22 10.43 -8.95
C ALA A 81 -3.81 10.84 -8.51
N ASP A 82 -3.67 11.34 -7.29
CA ASP A 82 -2.37 11.65 -6.68
C ASP A 82 -1.55 10.37 -6.48
N ALA A 83 -2.18 9.25 -6.09
CA ALA A 83 -1.52 7.95 -5.98
C ALA A 83 -0.90 7.50 -7.32
N VAL A 84 -1.63 7.69 -8.42
CA VAL A 84 -1.17 7.37 -9.77
C VAL A 84 -0.08 8.33 -10.21
N ALA A 85 -0.23 9.63 -9.95
CA ALA A 85 0.77 10.64 -10.27
C ALA A 85 2.09 10.41 -9.51
N ASP A 86 2.03 10.16 -8.21
CA ASP A 86 3.20 9.88 -7.38
C ASP A 86 3.88 8.58 -7.78
N ALA A 87 3.11 7.51 -8.03
CA ALA A 87 3.66 6.26 -8.56
C ALA A 87 4.35 6.45 -9.92
N SER A 88 3.83 7.36 -10.76
CA SER A 88 4.39 7.70 -12.07
C SER A 88 5.58 8.66 -12.00
N LEU A 89 5.66 9.51 -10.96
CA LEU A 89 6.79 10.41 -10.72
C LEU A 89 7.96 9.68 -10.06
N MET A 90 7.67 8.59 -9.35
CA MET A 90 8.66 7.65 -8.85
C MET A 90 9.21 6.71 -9.93
N ASP A 91 9.16 7.07 -11.22
CA ASP A 91 9.64 6.29 -12.39
C ASP A 91 11.15 5.92 -12.36
N GLY A 92 11.89 6.37 -11.35
CA GLY A 92 13.25 5.88 -11.02
C GLY A 92 13.29 4.69 -10.04
N ALA A 93 12.20 4.46 -9.32
CA ALA A 93 11.93 3.31 -8.46
C ALA A 93 10.93 2.40 -9.20
N SER A 94 11.44 1.53 -10.08
CA SER A 94 10.59 0.50 -10.70
C SER A 94 9.99 -0.38 -9.59
N TYR A 95 8.72 -0.15 -9.26
CA TYR A 95 7.94 -1.03 -8.41
C TYR A 95 7.76 -2.36 -9.14
N ASP A 96 8.34 -3.43 -8.59
CA ASP A 96 8.18 -4.77 -9.14
C ASP A 96 6.87 -5.42 -8.70
N THR A 97 6.27 -4.91 -7.61
CA THR A 97 5.03 -5.42 -7.04
C THR A 97 4.09 -4.26 -6.71
N VAL A 98 2.84 -4.35 -7.19
CA VAL A 98 1.77 -3.38 -6.86
C VAL A 98 0.57 -4.11 -6.26
N LEU A 99 0.24 -3.74 -5.03
CA LEU A 99 -0.91 -4.26 -4.27
C LEU A 99 -1.93 -3.16 -4.08
N VAL A 100 -3.20 -3.45 -4.33
CA VAL A 100 -4.29 -2.47 -4.19
C VAL A 100 -5.38 -3.07 -3.32
N ALA A 101 -5.85 -2.33 -2.31
CA ALA A 101 -6.97 -2.74 -1.45
C ALA A 101 -8.02 -1.64 -1.35
N GLY A 102 -9.29 -1.97 -1.54
CA GLY A 102 -10.42 -1.03 -1.34
C GLY A 102 -11.56 -1.20 -2.34
N ALA A 103 -12.64 -0.45 -2.14
CA ALA A 103 -13.90 -0.64 -2.89
C ALA A 103 -13.89 -0.02 -4.30
N ASP A 104 -13.25 1.15 -4.48
CA ASP A 104 -13.18 1.83 -5.78
C ASP A 104 -11.75 1.84 -6.35
N THR A 105 -11.39 0.73 -6.99
CA THR A 105 -10.10 0.61 -7.68
C THR A 105 -10.16 1.05 -9.15
N ALA A 106 -11.30 1.54 -9.64
CA ALA A 106 -11.45 1.93 -11.04
C ALA A 106 -10.61 3.18 -11.38
N ALA A 107 -10.40 4.06 -10.39
CA ALA A 107 -9.52 5.22 -10.53
C ALA A 107 -8.02 4.88 -10.60
N LEU A 108 -7.64 3.61 -10.36
CA LEU A 108 -6.25 3.15 -10.30
C LEU A 108 -5.76 2.45 -11.58
N THR A 109 -6.52 2.54 -12.68
CA THR A 109 -6.16 1.96 -13.99
C THR A 109 -4.88 2.53 -14.61
N GLY A 110 -4.37 3.64 -14.08
CA GLY A 110 -3.11 4.27 -14.52
C GLY A 110 -1.87 3.85 -13.73
N LEU A 111 -1.99 2.96 -12.73
CA LEU A 111 -0.83 2.50 -11.96
C LEU A 111 0.12 1.69 -12.85
N PRO A 112 1.45 1.85 -12.68
CA PRO A 112 2.43 1.06 -13.42
C PRO A 112 2.33 -0.43 -13.05
N GLY A 113 2.56 -1.32 -14.04
CA GLY A 113 2.58 -2.78 -13.83
C GLY A 113 1.20 -3.46 -13.92
N THR A 114 1.11 -4.69 -13.38
CA THR A 114 -0.17 -5.44 -13.29
C THR A 114 -0.67 -5.40 -11.84
N PRO A 115 -1.57 -4.47 -11.49
CA PRO A 115 -2.03 -4.32 -10.11
C PRO A 115 -2.83 -5.54 -9.65
N ARG A 116 -2.51 -6.05 -8.46
CA ARG A 116 -3.33 -7.06 -7.77
C ARG A 116 -4.38 -6.35 -6.91
N VAL A 117 -5.64 -6.44 -7.32
CA VAL A 117 -6.78 -5.78 -6.66
C VAL A 117 -7.40 -6.70 -5.60
N ILE A 118 -7.62 -6.13 -4.42
CA ILE A 118 -8.27 -6.76 -3.27
C ILE A 118 -9.58 -6.00 -3.02
N LYS A 119 -10.71 -6.71 -3.17
CA LYS A 119 -12.06 -6.22 -2.86
C LYS A 119 -12.48 -6.65 -1.46
#